data_AF-A0A4Y4M700-F1
#
_entry.id   AF-A0A4Y4M700-F1
#
_cell.length_a   1.000
_cell.length_b   1.000
_cell.length_c   1.000
_cell.angle_alpha   90.00
_cell.angle_beta   90.00
_cell.angle_gamma   90.00
#
_symmetry.space_group_name_H-M   'P 1'
#
loop_
_entity.id
_entity.type
_entity.pdbx_description
1 polymer ?
#
loop_
_entity_poly.entity_id
_entity_poly.type
_entity_poly.pdbx_seq_one_letter_code
_entity_poly.pdbx_strand_id
1 'polypeptide(L)'
;MFINAGLNKFFNYMPMEKPTPEQMKLFSAFGEISWLMPLVGTVEVIGGLLFIFPKTRALGAIVILPVMVGIVAHVFTLDKSPMGMGIAGVMFLINLWMIIDNREKYKHLVS
;
A
#
# COMPACT_ATOMS: atom_id res chain seq x y z
N MET A 1 0.78 6.29 8.09
CA MET A 1 1.71 5.93 7.00
C MET A 1 1.01 5.87 5.65
N PHE A 2 -0.05 5.08 5.49
CA PHE A 2 -0.78 4.97 4.20
C PHE A 2 -1.30 6.29 3.63
N ILE A 3 -1.89 7.15 4.47
CA ILE A 3 -2.35 8.48 4.02
C ILE A 3 -1.18 9.31 3.45
N ASN A 4 -0.04 9.32 4.16
CA ASN A 4 1.16 10.03 3.71
C ASN A 4 1.71 9.44 2.40
N ALA A 5 1.78 8.11 2.28
CA ALA A 5 2.23 7.45 1.06
C ALA A 5 1.32 7.75 -0.13
N GLY A 6 0.00 7.75 0.07
CA GLY A 6 -0.97 8.03 -0.97
C GLY A 6 -0.99 9.49 -1.40
N LEU A 7 -0.99 10.43 -0.46
CA LEU A 7 -0.89 11.87 -0.76
C LEU A 7 0.41 12.21 -1.50
N ASN A 8 1.52 11.57 -1.13
CA ASN A 8 2.78 11.78 -1.83
C ASN A 8 2.73 11.34 -3.30
N LYS A 9 1.95 10.32 -3.67
CA LYS A 9 1.80 9.91 -5.09
C LYS A 9 1.11 10.98 -5.95
N PHE A 10 0.31 11.86 -5.36
CA PHE A 10 -0.33 12.98 -6.06
C PHE A 10 0.53 14.26 -6.03
N PHE A 11 1.10 14.56 -4.88
CA PHE A 11 1.75 15.85 -4.62
C PHE A 11 3.28 15.82 -4.70
N ASN A 12 3.89 14.63 -4.74
CA ASN A 12 5.33 14.40 -4.88
C ASN A 12 6.20 15.26 -3.95
N TYR A 13 5.77 15.44 -2.70
CA TYR A 13 6.47 16.30 -1.74
C TYR A 13 7.61 15.60 -1.00
N MET A 14 7.67 14.27 -1.04
CA MET A 14 8.80 13.51 -0.53
C MET A 14 9.86 13.41 -1.64
N PRO A 15 11.10 13.87 -1.39
CA PRO A 15 12.17 13.76 -2.37
C PRO A 15 12.42 12.27 -2.64
N MET A 16 12.27 11.87 -3.91
CA MET A 16 12.75 10.57 -4.35
C MET A 16 14.28 10.60 -4.42
N GLU A 17 14.91 9.59 -3.81
CA GLU A 17 16.31 9.31 -4.08
C GLU A 17 16.51 9.04 -5.58
N LYS A 18 17.71 9.32 -6.10
CA LYS A 18 18.00 9.10 -7.52
C LYS A 18 17.80 7.60 -7.84
N PRO A 19 16.82 7.24 -8.70
CA PRO A 19 16.58 5.85 -9.01
C PRO A 19 17.76 5.27 -9.78
N THR A 20 18.05 3.99 -9.55
CA THR A 20 18.96 3.23 -10.40
C THR A 20 18.41 3.14 -11.84
N PRO A 21 19.24 2.82 -12.85
CA PRO A 21 18.76 2.65 -14.22
C PRO A 21 17.62 1.63 -14.35
N GLU A 22 17.65 0.58 -13.53
CA GLU A 22 16.61 -0.46 -13.50
C GLU A 22 15.31 0.06 -12.88
N GLN A 23 15.38 0.77 -11.76
CA GLN A 23 14.22 1.43 -11.13
C GLN A 23 13.63 2.48 -12.07
N MET A 24 14.45 3.22 -12.81
CA MET A 24 14.00 4.23 -13.76
C MET A 24 13.18 3.61 -14.89
N LYS A 25 13.60 2.46 -15.42
CA LYS A 25 12.81 1.71 -16.42
C LYS A 25 11.46 1.28 -15.86
N LEU A 26 11.42 0.87 -14.60
CA LEU A 26 10.20 0.47 -13.90
C LEU A 26 9.25 1.63 -13.63
N PHE A 27 9.78 2.77 -13.16
CA PHE A 27 8.99 3.99 -12.97
C PHE A 27 8.44 4.51 -14.30
N SER A 28 9.20 4.44 -15.38
CA SER A 28 8.71 4.79 -16.73
C SER A 28 7.54 3.89 -17.14
N ALA A 29 7.63 2.57 -16.92
CA ALA A 29 6.54 1.64 -17.21
C ALA A 29 5.28 1.92 -16.38
N PHE A 30 5.44 2.30 -15.10
CA PHE A 30 4.30 2.76 -14.29
C PHE A 30 3.73 4.10 -14.77
N GLY A 31 4.58 4.99 -15.31
CA GLY A 31 4.16 6.25 -15.91
C GLY A 31 3.35 6.08 -17.20
N GLU A 32 3.60 5.03 -17.97
CA GLU A 32 2.78 4.68 -19.15
C GLU A 32 1.35 4.28 -18.76
N ILE A 33 1.18 3.66 -17.58
CA ILE A 33 -0.13 3.29 -17.05
C ILE A 33 -0.70 4.45 -16.24
N SER A 34 -1.28 5.42 -16.95
CA SER A 34 -1.77 6.69 -16.40
C SER A 34 -2.75 6.57 -15.21
N TRP A 35 -3.50 5.48 -15.11
CA TRP A 35 -4.48 5.25 -14.02
C TRP A 35 -3.91 4.53 -12.80
N LEU A 36 -2.75 3.89 -12.90
CA LEU A 36 -2.23 3.01 -11.85
C LEU A 36 -1.85 3.79 -10.59
N MET A 37 -0.99 4.81 -10.74
CA MET A 37 -0.51 5.61 -9.61
C MET A 37 -1.65 6.38 -8.91
N PRO A 38 -2.59 7.02 -9.63
CA PRO A 38 -3.78 7.62 -9.01
C PRO A 38 -4.65 6.61 -8.27
N LEU A 39 -4.87 5.41 -8.83
CA LEU A 39 -5.67 4.37 -8.18
C LEU A 39 -5.03 3.90 -6.88
N VAL A 40 -3.73 3.55 -6.93
CA VAL A 40 -2.97 3.12 -5.76
C VAL A 40 -2.96 4.20 -4.68
N GLY A 41 -2.67 5.45 -5.05
CA GLY A 41 -2.69 6.57 -4.11
C GLY A 41 -4.06 6.81 -3.49
N THR A 42 -5.14 6.70 -4.28
CA THR A 42 -6.52 6.84 -3.79
C THR A 42 -6.86 5.75 -2.77
N VAL A 43 -6.54 4.49 -3.08
CA VAL A 43 -6.81 3.36 -2.19
C VAL A 43 -5.99 3.46 -0.89
N GLU A 44 -4.74 3.91 -0.95
CA GLU A 44 -3.93 4.14 0.25
C GLU A 44 -4.48 5.26 1.15
N VAL A 45 -4.96 6.36 0.55
CA VAL A 45 -5.60 7.45 1.31
C VAL A 45 -6.90 6.96 1.94
N ILE A 46 -7.79 6.32 1.17
CA ILE A 46 -9.07 5.80 1.67
C ILE A 46 -8.84 4.74 2.76
N GLY A 47 -7.99 3.74 2.50
CA GLY A 47 -7.65 2.70 3.47
C GLY A 47 -7.02 3.29 4.73
N GLY A 48 -6.13 4.26 4.58
CA GLY A 48 -5.54 5.00 5.68
C GLY A 48 -6.57 5.78 6.52
N LEU A 49 -7.54 6.45 5.87
CA LEU A 49 -8.63 7.15 6.56
C LEU A 49 -9.54 6.18 7.31
N LEU A 50 -9.88 5.03 6.70
CA LEU A 50 -10.69 3.99 7.31
C LEU A 50 -10.01 3.35 8.53
N PHE A 51 -8.68 3.38 8.61
CA PHE A 51 -7.95 2.91 9.80
C PHE A 51 -8.06 3.83 11.02
N ILE A 52 -8.36 5.12 10.82
CA ILE A 52 -8.44 6.09 11.92
C ILE A 52 -9.58 5.70 12.86
N PHE A 53 -10.76 5.38 12.32
CA PHE A 53 -11.93 5.08 13.14
C PHE A 53 -12.01 3.59 13.52
N PRO A 54 -12.09 3.24 14.82
CA PRO A 54 -12.13 1.84 15.28
C PRO A 54 -13.25 0.99 14.65
N LYS A 55 -14.37 1.62 14.29
CA LYS A 55 -15.51 0.95 13.63
C LYS A 55 -15.20 0.53 12.19
N THR A 56 -14.42 1.33 11.45
CA THR A 56 -14.12 1.09 10.03
C THR A 56 -12.77 0.43 9.78
N ARG A 57 -11.97 0.18 10.83
CA ARG A 57 -10.64 -0.45 10.72
C ARG A 57 -10.65 -1.76 9.95
N ALA A 58 -11.67 -2.58 10.17
CA ALA A 58 -11.84 -3.86 9.49
C ALA A 58 -12.00 -3.66 7.97
N LEU A 59 -12.86 -2.72 7.57
CA LEU A 59 -13.03 -2.37 6.16
C LEU A 59 -11.74 -1.78 5.56
N GLY A 60 -11.06 -0.89 6.28
CA GLY A 60 -9.78 -0.33 5.85
C GLY A 60 -8.71 -1.40 5.60
N ALA A 61 -8.67 -2.44 6.44
CA ALA A 61 -7.73 -3.55 6.32
C ALA A 61 -7.93 -4.33 5.03
N ILE A 62 -9.19 -4.60 4.65
CA ILE A 62 -9.54 -5.29 3.40
C ILE A 62 -9.27 -4.41 2.19
N VAL A 63 -9.67 -3.14 2.23
CA VAL A 63 -9.50 -2.19 1.12
C VAL A 63 -8.03 -2.04 0.74
N ILE A 64 -7.13 -2.01 1.72
CA ILE A 64 -5.71 -1.81 1.47
C ILE A 64 -4.95 -3.09 1.17
N LEU A 65 -5.52 -4.27 1.46
CA LEU A 65 -4.90 -5.58 1.25
C LEU A 65 -4.38 -5.79 -0.19
N PRO A 66 -5.16 -5.58 -1.27
CA PRO A 66 -4.66 -5.83 -2.63
C PRO A 66 -3.50 -4.89 -3.00
N VAL A 67 -3.53 -3.64 -2.53
CA VAL A 67 -2.44 -2.69 -2.72
C VAL A 67 -1.20 -3.12 -1.94
N MET A 68 -1.37 -3.58 -0.69
CA MET A 68 -0.28 -4.09 0.12
C MET A 68 0.38 -5.33 -0.50
N VAL A 69 -0.40 -6.24 -1.06
CA VAL A 69 0.13 -7.40 -1.81
C VAL A 69 0.96 -6.93 -3.01
N GLY A 70 0.48 -5.94 -3.76
CA GLY A 70 1.23 -5.34 -4.86
C GLY A 70 2.55 -4.70 -4.42
N ILE A 71 2.54 -3.95 -3.31
CA ILE A 71 3.76 -3.33 -2.73
C ILE A 71 4.77 -4.40 -2.32
N VAL A 72 4.33 -5.44 -1.59
CA VAL A 72 5.21 -6.53 -1.16
C VAL A 72 5.77 -7.26 -2.37
N ALA A 73 4.94 -7.60 -3.36
CA ALA A 73 5.40 -8.26 -4.58
C ALA A 73 6.45 -7.41 -5.31
N HIS A 74 6.19 -6.12 -5.51
CA HIS A 74 7.10 -5.20 -6.18
C HIS A 74 8.45 -5.08 -5.44
N VAL A 75 8.40 -4.89 -4.12
CA VAL A 75 9.59 -4.68 -3.30
C VAL A 75 10.45 -5.95 -3.23
N PHE A 76 9.83 -7.12 -3.09
CA PHE A 76 10.56 -8.39 -2.97
C PHE A 76 11.08 -8.95 -4.29
N THR A 77 10.48 -8.59 -5.43
CA THR A 77 10.86 -9.12 -6.74
C THR A 77 11.67 -8.16 -7.60
N LEU A 78 11.35 -6.85 -7.57
CA LEU A 78 11.92 -5.86 -8.50
C LEU A 78 12.87 -4.89 -7.79
N ASP A 79 12.44 -4.23 -6.72
CA ASP A 79 13.26 -3.20 -6.04
C ASP A 79 14.40 -3.82 -5.23
N LYS A 80 14.12 -4.89 -4.49
CA LYS A 80 15.07 -5.62 -3.63
C LYS A 80 15.84 -4.76 -2.61
N SER A 81 15.34 -3.57 -2.29
CA SER A 81 15.94 -2.71 -1.27
C SER A 81 15.73 -3.31 0.14
N PRO A 82 16.79 -3.49 0.95
CA PRO A 82 16.64 -4.05 2.30
C PRO A 82 15.71 -3.22 3.18
N MET A 83 15.77 -1.89 3.06
CA MET A 83 14.91 -0.98 3.81
C MET A 83 13.46 -1.06 3.34
N GLY A 84 13.21 -1.08 2.02
CA GLY A 84 11.87 -1.23 1.47
C GLY A 84 11.24 -2.56 1.87
N MET A 85 12.00 -3.65 1.81
CA MET A 85 11.56 -4.98 2.24
C MET A 85 11.15 -4.99 3.72
N GLY A 86 11.96 -4.37 4.58
CA GLY A 86 11.65 -4.26 6.01
C GLY A 86 10.34 -3.49 6.26
N ILE A 87 10.20 -2.31 5.66
CA ILE A 87 9.00 -1.47 5.82
C ILE A 87 7.75 -2.19 5.26
N ALA A 88 7.83 -2.71 4.04
CA ALA A 88 6.71 -3.38 3.38
C ALA A 88 6.30 -4.65 4.16
N GLY A 89 7.28 -5.43 4.64
CA GLY A 89 7.04 -6.63 5.43
C GLY A 89 6.33 -6.32 6.75
N VAL A 90 6.82 -5.33 7.51
CA VAL A 90 6.18 -4.90 8.76
C VAL A 90 4.76 -4.39 8.50
N MET A 91 4.56 -3.55 7.49
CA MET A 91 3.23 -3.04 7.14
C MET A 91 2.26 -4.16 6.72
N PHE A 92 2.75 -5.17 6.00
CA PHE A 92 1.95 -6.31 5.59
C PHE A 92 1.55 -7.18 6.77
N LEU A 93 2.48 -7.46 7.70
CA LEU A 93 2.19 -8.18 8.93
C LEU A 93 1.16 -7.45 9.80
N ILE A 94 1.26 -6.13 9.92
CA ILE A 94 0.27 -5.31 10.63
C ILE A 94 -1.10 -5.42 9.93
N ASN A 95 -1.14 -5.34 8.59
CA ASN A 95 -2.38 -5.47 7.85
C ASN A 95 -3.03 -6.85 8.06
N LEU A 96 -2.26 -7.94 7.98
CA LEU A 96 -2.73 -9.30 8.26
C LEU A 96 -3.22 -9.45 9.71
N TRP A 97 -2.47 -8.93 10.69
CA TRP A 97 -2.88 -8.97 12.09
C TRP A 97 -4.21 -8.25 12.30
N MET A 98 -4.41 -7.08 11.70
CA MET A 98 -5.68 -6.35 11.78
C MET A 98 -6.85 -7.14 11.17
N ILE A 99 -6.61 -7.87 10.07
CA ILE A 99 -7.61 -8.74 9.46
C ILE A 99 -7.96 -9.89 10.42
N ILE A 100 -6.97 -10.56 11.02
CA ILE A 100 -7.20 -11.68 11.94
C ILE A 100 -7.91 -11.22 13.21
N ASP A 101 -7.53 -10.08 13.78
CA ASP A 101 -8.13 -9.48 14.98
C ASP A 101 -9.61 -9.12 14.75
N ASN A 102 -9.95 -8.67 13.53
CA ASN A 102 -11.32 -8.29 13.18
C ASN A 102 -12.11 -9.41 12.46
N ARG A 103 -11.62 -10.66 12.48
CA ARG A 103 -12.25 -11.79 11.76
C ARG A 103 -13.74 -11.97 12.05
N GLU A 104 -14.16 -11.71 13.29
CA GLU A 104 -15.55 -11.88 13.71
C GLU A 104 -16.48 -10.92 12.96
N LYS A 105 -15.99 -9.72 12.60
CA LYS A 105 -16.73 -8.75 11.79
C LYS A 105 -16.87 -9.18 10.33
N TYR A 106 -15.97 -10.01 9.82
CA TYR A 106 -16.03 -10.53 8.45
C TYR A 106 -16.88 -11.77 8.30
N LYS A 107 -17.26 -12.44 9.39
CA LYS A 107 -18.11 -13.64 9.31
C LYS A 107 -19.41 -13.35 8.55
N HIS A 108 -20.01 -12.18 8.77
CA HIS A 108 -21.22 -11.72 8.07
C HIS A 108 -21.04 -11.42 6.57
N LEU A 109 -19.81 -11.34 6.07
CA LEU A 109 -19.54 -11.12 4.64
C LEU A 109 -19.41 -12.43 3.87
N VAL A 110 -19.09 -13.53 4.56
CA VAL A 110 -18.81 -14.84 3.96
C VAL A 110 -19.90 -15.87 4.32
N SER A 111 -20.71 -15.59 5.35
CA SER A 111 -21.83 -16.41 5.83
C SER A 111 -22.98 -15.54 6.29
#